data_AF-A0A377DID4-F1
#
_entry.id   AF-A0A377DID4-F1
#
_cell.length_a   1.000
_cell.length_b   1.000
_cell.length_c   1.000
_cell.angle_alpha   90.00
_cell.angle_beta   90.00
_cell.angle_gamma   90.00
#
_symmetry.space_group_name_H-M   'P 1'
#
loop_
_entity.id
_entity.type
_entity.pdbx_description
1 polymer ?
#
loop_
_entity_poly.entity_id
_entity_poly.type
_entity_poly.pdbx_seq_one_letter_code
_entity_poly.pdbx_strand_id
1 'polypeptide(L)'
;MTYIHKKLANERCDAIIAAGSNGAYLKSRLSVPVILIKPSGYDVLQALAKAGKLTSSIGVVTYQETIPALVAFQKTFNLRLDQRSYITEEDARRAD
;
A
#
# COMPACT_ATOMS: atom_id res chain seq x y z
N MET A 1 0.96 -19.67 -4.09
CA MET A 1 0.45 -19.59 -5.49
C MET A 1 -0.45 -20.76 -5.87
N THR A 2 -0.16 -21.99 -5.43
CA THR A 2 -0.92 -23.20 -5.80
C THR A 2 -2.40 -23.15 -5.45
N TYR A 3 -2.78 -22.51 -4.34
CA TYR A 3 -4.17 -22.46 -3.89
C TYR A 3 -5.09 -21.64 -4.81
N ILE A 4 -4.69 -20.41 -5.17
CA ILE A 4 -5.52 -19.54 -6.04
C ILE A 4 -5.67 -20.17 -7.43
N HIS A 5 -4.58 -20.68 -8.03
CA HIS A 5 -4.68 -21.36 -9.32
C HIS A 5 -5.59 -22.59 -9.25
N LYS A 6 -5.51 -23.39 -8.18
CA LYS A 6 -6.37 -24.55 -7.98
C LYS A 6 -7.84 -24.16 -7.84
N LYS A 7 -8.15 -23.06 -7.15
CA LYS A 7 -9.53 -22.54 -7.09
C LYS A 7 -10.02 -22.07 -8.45
N LEU A 8 -9.23 -21.26 -9.15
CA LEU A 8 -9.58 -20.71 -10.46
C LEU A 8 -9.77 -21.79 -11.53
N ALA A 9 -9.15 -22.95 -11.39
CA ALA A 9 -9.35 -24.09 -12.28
C ALA A 9 -10.71 -24.78 -12.09
N ASN A 10 -11.32 -24.67 -10.91
CA ASN A 10 -12.53 -25.42 -10.54
C ASN A 10 -13.75 -24.52 -10.27
N GLU A 11 -13.54 -23.22 -10.08
CA GLU A 11 -14.56 -22.26 -9.70
C GLU A 11 -14.52 -21.04 -10.63
N ARG A 12 -15.69 -20.55 -11.04
CA ARG A 12 -15.79 -19.28 -11.77
C ARG A 12 -15.43 -18.12 -10.85
N CYS A 13 -14.56 -17.23 -11.32
CA CYS A 13 -14.19 -15.99 -10.66
C CYS A 13 -14.15 -14.87 -11.69
N ASP A 14 -14.99 -13.85 -11.53
CA ASP A 14 -15.07 -12.74 -12.49
C ASP A 14 -14.03 -11.64 -12.21
N ALA A 15 -13.65 -11.43 -10.94
CA ALA A 15 -12.61 -10.49 -10.54
C ALA A 15 -12.05 -10.82 -9.15
N ILE A 16 -10.84 -10.33 -8.88
CA ILE A 16 -10.17 -10.37 -7.58
C ILE A 16 -9.94 -8.94 -7.11
N ILE A 17 -10.24 -8.64 -5.84
CA ILE A 17 -9.90 -7.38 -5.21
C ILE A 17 -8.71 -7.61 -4.27
N ALA A 18 -7.64 -6.85 -4.46
CA ALA A 18 -6.43 -6.94 -3.65
C ALA A 18 -5.78 -5.57 -3.46
N ALA A 19 -4.76 -5.48 -2.61
CA ALA A 19 -4.03 -4.24 -2.33
C ALA A 19 -2.52 -4.50 -2.24
N GLY A 20 -1.73 -3.42 -2.38
CA GLY A 20 -0.30 -3.42 -2.12
C GLY A 20 0.50 -4.46 -2.93
N SER A 21 1.59 -4.93 -2.33
CA SER A 21 2.55 -5.86 -2.95
C SER A 21 1.90 -7.19 -3.37
N ASN A 22 1.00 -7.73 -2.55
CA ASN A 22 0.27 -8.96 -2.89
C ASN A 22 -0.65 -8.75 -4.11
N GLY A 23 -1.38 -7.64 -4.16
CA GLY A 23 -2.21 -7.33 -5.32
C GLY A 23 -1.39 -7.19 -6.60
N ALA A 24 -0.27 -6.46 -6.55
CA ALA A 24 0.63 -6.32 -7.70
C ALA A 24 1.18 -7.67 -8.16
N TYR A 25 1.57 -8.52 -7.21
CA TYR A 25 2.01 -9.88 -7.48
C TYR A 25 0.93 -10.72 -8.20
N LEU A 26 -0.30 -10.73 -7.69
CA LEU A 26 -1.43 -11.45 -8.30
C LEU A 26 -1.75 -10.92 -9.71
N LYS A 27 -1.79 -9.60 -9.87
CA LYS A 27 -2.11 -8.94 -11.15
C LYS A 27 -1.13 -9.32 -12.27
N SER A 28 0.14 -9.54 -11.94
CA SER A 28 1.16 -9.95 -12.91
C SER A 28 1.12 -11.44 -13.28
N ARG A 29 0.35 -12.27 -12.57
CA ARG A 29 0.44 -13.74 -12.64
C ARG A 29 -0.89 -14.45 -12.87
N LEU A 30 -2.02 -13.77 -12.72
CA LEU A 30 -3.35 -14.32 -12.94
C LEU A 30 -3.95 -13.75 -14.22
N SER A 31 -4.68 -14.59 -14.95
CA SER A 31 -5.47 -14.17 -16.11
C SER A 31 -6.81 -13.52 -15.73
N VAL A 32 -7.31 -13.78 -14.53
CA VAL A 32 -8.54 -13.15 -14.00
C VAL A 32 -8.26 -11.68 -13.64
N PRO A 33 -9.17 -10.74 -13.95
CA PRO A 33 -9.01 -9.34 -13.59
C PRO A 33 -8.69 -9.14 -12.10
N VAL A 34 -7.55 -8.50 -11.81
CA VAL A 34 -7.15 -8.10 -10.45
C VAL A 34 -7.30 -6.59 -10.29
N ILE A 35 -8.27 -6.18 -9.48
CA ILE A 35 -8.57 -4.80 -9.12
C ILE A 35 -7.71 -4.43 -7.92
N LEU A 36 -6.82 -3.45 -8.09
CA LEU A 36 -5.95 -2.96 -7.04
C LEU A 36 -6.61 -1.81 -6.28
N ILE A 37 -6.79 -2.00 -4.98
CA ILE A 37 -7.10 -0.92 -4.05
C ILE A 37 -5.82 -0.10 -3.87
N LYS A 38 -5.93 1.21 -4.11
CA LYS A 38 -4.90 2.19 -3.80
C LYS A 38 -5.42 3.07 -2.65
N PRO A 39 -4.61 3.32 -1.60
CA PRO A 39 -4.97 4.29 -0.58
C PRO A 39 -5.14 5.66 -1.25
N SER A 40 -6.25 6.33 -0.97
CA SER A 40 -6.49 7.70 -1.43
C SER A 40 -5.70 8.70 -0.58
N GLY A 41 -5.55 9.93 -1.08
CA GLY A 41 -4.98 11.02 -0.27
C GLY A 41 -5.80 11.27 1.01
N TYR A 42 -7.12 11.06 0.98
CA TYR A 42 -7.97 11.23 2.15
C TYR A 42 -7.69 10.19 3.24
N ASP A 43 -7.53 8.91 2.85
CA ASP A 43 -7.23 7.82 3.80
C ASP A 43 -5.93 8.11 4.54
N VAL A 44 -4.93 8.61 3.80
CA VAL A 44 -3.63 8.99 4.34
C VAL A 44 -3.76 10.16 5.32
N LEU A 45 -4.49 11.22 4.96
CA LEU A 45 -4.71 12.36 5.85
C LEU A 45 -5.45 11.96 7.13
N GLN A 46 -6.45 11.10 7.02
CA GLN A 46 -7.18 10.59 8.18
C GLN A 46 -6.28 9.76 9.10
N ALA A 47 -5.42 8.91 8.53
CA ALA A 47 -4.44 8.13 9.28
C ALA A 47 -3.43 9.04 10.01
N LEU A 48 -2.92 10.08 9.35
CA LEU A 48 -2.00 11.05 9.96
C LEU A 48 -2.67 11.85 11.08
N ALA A 49 -3.90 12.32 10.89
CA ALA A 49 -4.64 13.04 11.92
C ALA A 49 -4.87 12.18 13.18
N LYS A 50 -5.05 10.87 13.00
CA LYS A 50 -5.17 9.91 14.10
C LYS A 50 -3.83 9.66 14.79
N ALA A 51 -2.76 9.40 14.03
CA ALA A 51 -1.42 9.16 14.57
C ALA A 51 -0.83 10.39 15.27
N GLY A 52 -1.11 11.59 14.76
CA GLY A 52 -0.68 12.88 15.33
C GLY A 52 -1.19 13.14 16.76
N LYS A 53 -2.26 12.45 17.19
CA LYS A 53 -2.74 12.50 18.59
C LYS A 53 -1.85 11.71 19.55
N LEU A 54 -1.05 10.78 19.04
CA LEU A 54 -0.17 9.91 19.84
C LEU A 54 1.28 10.39 19.81
N THR A 55 1.76 10.85 18.65
CA THR A 55 3.15 11.29 18.46
C THR A 55 3.26 12.32 17.34
N SER A 56 4.29 13.16 17.42
CA SER A 56 4.63 14.14 16.37
C SER A 56 5.64 13.62 15.35
N SER A 57 6.19 12.41 15.54
CA SER A 57 7.12 11.76 14.62
C SER A 57 6.45 10.54 13.99
N ILE A 58 6.18 10.61 12.69
CA ILE A 58 5.37 9.61 11.98
C ILE A 58 6.16 9.10 10.76
N GLY A 59 6.25 7.78 10.62
CA GLY A 59 6.76 7.13 9.41
C GLY A 59 5.61 6.70 8.49
N VAL A 60 5.79 6.85 7.18
CA VAL A 60 4.87 6.34 6.15
C VAL A 60 5.65 5.44 5.20
N VAL A 61 5.32 4.15 5.21
CA VAL A 61 5.95 3.13 4.39
C VAL A 61 4.94 2.61 3.35
N THR A 62 5.32 2.65 2.08
CA THR A 62 4.41 2.35 0.95
C THR A 62 5.05 1.41 -0.07
N TYR A 63 4.24 0.63 -0.79
CA TYR A 63 4.77 -0.28 -1.81
C TYR A 63 5.10 0.49 -3.10
N GLN A 64 6.28 0.24 -3.67
CA GLN A 64 6.86 0.83 -4.89
C GLN A 64 7.20 2.32 -4.83
N GLU A 65 6.26 3.19 -4.44
CA GLU A 65 6.45 4.64 -4.52
C GLU A 65 5.94 5.32 -3.25
N THR A 66 6.63 6.38 -2.82
CA THR A 66 6.14 7.29 -1.79
C THR A 66 4.99 8.14 -2.31
N ILE A 67 4.31 8.89 -1.43
CA ILE A 67 3.12 9.66 -1.79
C ILE A 67 3.53 11.12 -2.01
N PRO A 68 3.61 11.64 -3.25
CA PRO A 68 4.12 13.00 -3.49
C PRO A 68 3.31 14.09 -2.78
N ALA A 69 1.99 13.88 -2.64
CA ALA A 69 1.11 14.79 -1.92
C ALA A 69 1.50 14.96 -0.43
N LEU A 70 2.14 13.97 0.19
CA LEU A 70 2.60 14.07 1.58
C LEU A 70 3.82 14.96 1.75
N VAL A 71 4.66 15.13 0.71
CA VAL A 71 5.80 16.05 0.77
C VAL A 71 5.31 17.49 0.89
N ALA A 72 4.28 17.86 0.13
CA ALA A 72 3.64 19.17 0.23
C ALA A 72 2.98 19.36 1.61
N PHE A 73 2.26 18.34 2.08
CA PHE A 73 1.59 18.36 3.38
C PHE A 73 2.58 18.55 4.55
N GLN A 74 3.71 17.84 4.53
CA GLN A 74 4.76 17.97 5.54
C GLN A 74 5.25 19.42 5.66
N LYS A 75 5.50 20.08 4.53
CA LYS A 75 5.94 21.49 4.51
C LYS A 75 4.87 22.44 5.03
N THR A 76 3.62 22.25 4.62
CA THR A 76 2.52 23.15 5.00
C THR A 76 2.17 23.05 6.49
N PHE A 77 2.22 21.85 7.07
CA PHE A 77 1.76 21.60 8.44
C PHE A 77 2.91 21.40 9.45
N ASN A 78 4.16 21.56 9.01
CA ASN A 78 5.37 21.39 9.81
C ASN A 78 5.40 20.05 10.60
N LEU A 79 4.99 18.97 9.94
CA LEU A 79 4.97 17.62 10.52
C LEU A 79 6.33 16.96 10.35
N ARG A 80 6.76 16.16 11.34
CA ARG A 80 7.91 15.26 11.17
C ARG A 80 7.42 13.96 10.56
N LEU A 81 7.38 13.92 9.24
CA LEU A 81 6.90 12.81 8.45
C LEU A 81 8.07 12.24 7.63
N ASP A 82 8.52 11.02 7.94
CA ASP A 82 9.51 10.29 7.13
C ASP A 82 8.78 9.36 6.16
N GLN A 83 9.13 9.43 4.87
CA GLN A 83 8.48 8.63 3.83
C GLN A 83 9.46 7.64 3.22
N ARG A 84 9.07 6.37 3.20
CA ARG A 84 9.87 5.30 2.60
C ARG A 84 9.01 4.45 1.69
N SER A 85 9.67 3.79 0.74
CA SER A 85 9.04 2.81 -0.13
C SER A 85 9.79 1.50 -0.10
N TYR A 86 9.09 0.41 -0.42
CA TYR A 86 9.66 -0.92 -0.46
C TYR A 86 9.16 -1.69 -1.69
N ILE A 87 9.96 -2.64 -2.16
CA ILE A 87 9.58 -3.56 -3.24
C ILE A 87 9.63 -5.00 -2.73
N THR A 88 10.63 -5.31 -1.91
CA THR A 88 10.81 -6.62 -1.28
C THR A 88 10.46 -6.60 0.21
N GLU A 89 10.27 -7.78 0.79
CA GLU A 89 10.09 -7.92 2.25
C GLU A 89 11.31 -7.39 3.02
N GLU A 90 12.51 -7.57 2.46
CA GLU A 90 13.75 -7.08 3.07
C GLU A 90 13.83 -5.55 3.06
N ASP A 91 13.39 -4.90 1.98
CA ASP A 91 13.29 -3.44 1.93
C ASP A 91 12.31 -2.92 3.00
N ALA A 92 11.18 -3.62 3.19
CA ALA A 92 10.18 -3.25 4.19
C ALA A 92 10.75 -3.35 5.61
N ARG A 93 11.51 -4.41 5.93
CA ARG A 93 12.17 -4.56 7.24
C ARG A 93 13.18 -3.44 7.55
N ARG A 94 13.78 -2.83 6.53
CA ARG A 94 14.73 -1.71 6.68
C ARG A 94 14.04 -0.34 6.71
N ALA A 95 12.74 -0.30 6.46
CA ALA A 95 11.96 0.93 6.40
C ALA A 95 11.25 1.26 7.73
N ASP A 96 11.13 0.30 8.65
CA ASP A 96 10.71 0.48 10.05
C ASP A 96 11.86 1.06 10.91
#